data_AF-I6AUX3-F1
#
_entry.id   AF-I6AUX3-F1
#
_cell.length_a   1.000
_cell.length_b   1.000
_cell.length_c   1.000
_cell.angle_alpha   90.00
_cell.angle_beta   90.00
_cell.angle_gamma   90.00
#
_symmetry.space_group_name_H-M   'P 1'
#
loop_
_entity.id
_entity.type
_entity.pdbx_description
1 polymer ?
#
loop_
_entity_poly.entity_id
_entity_poly.type
_entity_poly.pdbx_seq_one_letter_code
_entity_poly.pdbx_strand_id
1 'polypeptide(L)'
;MSMLAPLFESRYLFRDQPVAVSPDLRPVWRLSLLALLMTRCCRQGRATLQKLHVLNWALRTPESRQALLEALDDHSAPDANLLRYDPALNKTLDFAQAEQLVHQLNRARFQITSKGILLAEEVEKDPFAFVSERAFLDSVGSRLTETLVERMF
;
A
#
# COMPACT_ATOMS: atom_id res chain seq x y z
N MET A 1 -27.12 -44.77 41.56
CA MET A 1 -27.89 -43.71 40.88
C MET A 1 -26.90 -42.90 40.08
N SER A 2 -26.90 -43.08 38.76
CA SER A 2 -25.89 -42.60 37.81
C SER A 2 -26.03 -41.09 37.56
N MET A 3 -24.94 -40.33 37.67
CA MET A 3 -24.85 -38.94 37.19
C MET A 3 -23.51 -38.76 36.50
N LEU A 4 -23.44 -39.07 35.21
CA LEU A 4 -22.45 -38.53 34.27
C LEU A 4 -23.03 -38.77 32.86
N ALA A 5 -23.84 -37.82 32.38
CA ALA A 5 -24.23 -37.77 30.97
C ALA A 5 -22.99 -37.41 30.12
N PRO A 6 -22.79 -38.00 28.93
CA PRO A 6 -21.56 -37.82 28.18
C PRO A 6 -21.54 -36.44 27.52
N LEU A 7 -20.57 -35.60 27.88
CA LEU A 7 -20.29 -34.28 27.29
C LEU A 7 -19.76 -34.36 25.83
N PHE A 8 -19.95 -35.48 25.13
CA PHE A 8 -19.26 -35.82 23.88
C PHE A 8 -20.17 -35.98 22.66
N GLU A 9 -21.44 -35.53 22.70
CA GLU A 9 -22.32 -35.52 21.52
C GLU A 9 -22.23 -34.23 20.67
N SER A 10 -21.16 -33.45 20.78
CA SER A 10 -20.94 -32.31 19.89
C SER A 10 -20.14 -32.73 18.65
N ARG A 11 -20.69 -32.52 17.46
CA ARG A 11 -19.94 -32.67 16.19
C ARG A 11 -18.90 -31.55 16.12
N TYR A 12 -17.65 -31.88 16.38
CA TYR A 12 -16.53 -30.96 16.14
C TYR A 12 -16.30 -30.81 14.64
N LEU A 13 -16.52 -29.60 14.12
CA LEU A 13 -16.14 -29.21 12.77
C LEU A 13 -14.81 -28.45 12.85
N PHE A 14 -13.72 -29.12 12.50
CA PHE A 14 -12.43 -28.44 12.30
C PHE A 14 -12.48 -27.76 10.93
N ARG A 15 -12.49 -26.43 10.92
CA ARG A 15 -12.27 -25.62 9.71
C ARG A 15 -10.86 -25.04 9.79
N ASP A 16 -10.08 -25.23 8.74
CA ASP A 16 -8.85 -24.47 8.57
C ASP A 16 -9.22 -22.97 8.49
N GLN A 17 -8.73 -22.20 9.46
CA GLN A 17 -8.98 -20.76 9.53
C GLN A 17 -7.73 -20.06 8.99
N PRO A 18 -7.87 -19.07 8.11
CA PRO A 18 -6.73 -18.30 7.63
C PRO A 18 -5.95 -17.73 8.82
N VAL A 19 -4.66 -18.04 8.89
CA VAL A 19 -3.80 -17.48 9.94
C VAL A 19 -3.73 -15.96 9.74
N ALA A 20 -4.12 -15.22 10.77
CA ALA A 20 -4.01 -13.76 10.77
C ALA A 20 -2.52 -13.36 10.80
N VAL A 21 -1.93 -13.20 9.62
CA VAL A 21 -0.59 -12.64 9.47
C VAL A 21 -0.71 -11.13 9.65
N SER A 22 0.06 -10.54 10.57
CA SER A 22 0.13 -9.07 10.72
C SER A 22 0.44 -8.44 9.35
N PRO A 23 -0.16 -7.30 8.97
CA PRO A 23 0.21 -6.58 7.75
C PRO A 23 1.72 -6.34 7.63
N ASP A 24 2.41 -6.26 8.78
CA ASP A 24 3.86 -6.15 8.86
C ASP A 24 4.66 -7.33 8.32
N LEU A 25 4.00 -8.48 8.20
CA LEU A 25 4.59 -9.75 7.80
C LEU A 25 4.18 -10.14 6.37
N ARG A 26 3.58 -9.24 5.58
CA ARG A 26 3.32 -9.43 4.14
C ARG A 26 4.26 -8.58 3.27
N PRO A 27 5.59 -8.82 3.30
CA PRO A 27 6.56 -8.03 2.55
C PRO A 27 6.28 -8.09 1.05
N VAL A 28 5.94 -9.26 0.51
CA VAL A 28 5.61 -9.43 -0.91
C VAL A 28 4.48 -8.48 -1.33
N TRP A 29 3.38 -8.48 -0.56
CA TRP A 29 2.24 -7.60 -0.84
C TRP A 29 2.64 -6.12 -0.83
N ARG A 30 3.48 -5.69 0.13
CA ARG A 30 3.92 -4.29 0.22
C ARG A 30 4.90 -3.90 -0.89
N LEU A 31 5.80 -4.80 -1.28
CA LEU A 31 6.70 -4.57 -2.40
C LEU A 31 5.92 -4.46 -3.71
N SER A 32 4.94 -5.33 -3.93
CA SER A 32 4.01 -5.26 -5.06
C SER A 32 3.22 -3.95 -5.06
N LEU A 33 2.68 -3.54 -3.91
CA LEU A 33 1.93 -2.29 -3.80
C LEU A 33 2.81 -1.06 -4.06
N LEU A 34 4.02 -1.03 -3.51
CA LEU A 34 5.00 0.03 -3.77
C LEU A 34 5.32 0.11 -5.27
N ALA A 35 5.54 -1.03 -5.92
CA ALA A 35 5.80 -1.09 -7.36
C ALA A 35 4.62 -0.49 -8.16
N LEU A 36 3.38 -0.93 -7.89
CA LEU A 36 2.17 -0.41 -8.53
C LEU A 36 1.99 1.11 -8.34
N LEU A 37 2.22 1.58 -7.11
CA LEU A 37 2.11 2.99 -6.75
C LEU A 37 3.13 3.84 -7.52
N MET A 38 4.37 3.37 -7.60
CA MET A 38 5.43 4.06 -8.33
C MET A 38 5.23 4.02 -9.85
N THR A 39 4.69 2.94 -10.42
CA THR A 39 4.43 2.87 -11.87
C THR A 39 3.21 3.70 -12.28
N ARG A 40 2.15 3.74 -11.47
CA ARG A 40 0.89 4.42 -11.82
C ARG A 40 0.85 5.89 -11.45
N CYS A 41 1.47 6.28 -10.34
CA CYS A 41 1.32 7.64 -9.80
C CYS A 41 2.58 8.52 -9.93
N CYS A 42 3.70 7.99 -10.39
CA CYS A 42 4.99 8.70 -10.39
C CYS A 42 5.54 8.87 -11.80
N ARG A 43 5.69 10.13 -12.23
CA ARG A 43 6.27 10.45 -13.54
C ARG A 43 7.73 9.96 -13.59
N GLN A 44 8.08 9.24 -14.65
CA GLN A 44 9.39 8.56 -14.79
C GLN A 44 9.68 7.54 -13.67
N GLY A 45 8.66 7.09 -12.93
CA GLY A 45 8.83 6.20 -11.79
C GLY A 45 9.64 6.83 -10.64
N ARG A 46 9.63 8.16 -10.51
CA ARG A 46 10.36 8.92 -9.49
C ARG A 46 9.41 9.58 -8.51
N ALA A 47 9.69 9.45 -7.21
CA ALA A 47 8.90 10.08 -6.16
C ALA A 47 9.76 10.53 -4.98
N THR A 48 9.30 11.58 -4.30
CA THR A 48 9.80 11.89 -2.95
C THR A 48 9.27 10.90 -1.93
N LEU A 49 10.00 10.73 -0.82
CA LEU A 49 9.57 9.93 0.33
C LEU A 49 8.20 10.41 0.84
N GLN A 50 7.98 11.72 0.89
CA GLN A 50 6.70 12.31 1.31
C GLN A 50 5.56 11.86 0.41
N LYS A 51 5.75 11.91 -0.92
CA LYS A 51 4.72 11.45 -1.87
C LYS A 51 4.39 9.97 -1.69
N LEU A 52 5.41 9.14 -1.45
CA LEU A 52 5.20 7.71 -1.17
C LEU A 52 4.42 7.51 0.13
N HIS A 53 4.68 8.29 1.18
CA HIS A 53 3.89 8.25 2.43
C HIS A 53 2.45 8.67 2.21
N VAL A 54 2.18 9.75 1.46
CA VAL A 54 0.82 10.20 1.15
C VAL A 54 0.05 9.12 0.39
N LEU A 55 0.65 8.51 -0.64
CA LEU A 55 0.00 7.46 -1.41
C LEU A 55 -0.23 6.18 -0.58
N ASN A 56 0.75 5.77 0.24
CA ASN A 56 0.60 4.64 1.16
C ASN A 56 -0.50 4.91 2.20
N TRP A 57 -0.55 6.12 2.77
CA TRP A 57 -1.58 6.53 3.70
C TRP A 57 -2.97 6.47 3.06
N ALA A 58 -3.12 7.02 1.87
CA ALA A 58 -4.41 7.09 1.19
C ALA A 58 -4.99 5.70 0.93
N LEU A 59 -4.16 4.68 0.72
CA LEU A 59 -4.60 3.31 0.49
C LEU A 59 -5.10 2.57 1.73
N ARG A 60 -4.90 3.11 2.94
CA ARG A 60 -5.20 2.43 4.22
C ARG A 60 -6.69 2.28 4.49
N THR A 61 -7.49 3.31 4.25
CA THR A 61 -8.93 3.30 4.53
C THR A 61 -9.72 3.99 3.43
N PRO A 62 -11.02 3.70 3.26
CA PRO A 62 -11.88 4.42 2.32
C PRO A 62 -11.89 5.94 2.57
N GLU A 63 -11.85 6.36 3.84
CA GLU A 63 -11.85 7.77 4.25
C GLU A 63 -10.55 8.47 3.81
N SER A 64 -9.39 7.81 3.94
CA SER A 64 -8.13 8.37 3.46
C SER A 64 -8.06 8.44 1.93
N ARG A 65 -8.68 7.49 1.22
CA ARG A 65 -8.82 7.54 -0.24
C ARG A 65 -9.64 8.76 -0.66
N GLN A 66 -10.81 8.91 -0.05
CA GLN A 66 -11.73 10.00 -0.34
C GLN A 66 -11.10 11.37 -0.03
N ALA A 67 -10.46 11.52 1.12
CA ALA A 67 -9.78 12.76 1.50
C ALA A 67 -8.66 13.15 0.52
N LEU A 68 -7.92 12.17 -0.03
CA LEU A 68 -6.93 12.49 -1.06
C LEU A 68 -7.60 12.92 -2.37
N LEU A 69 -8.69 12.27 -2.79
CA LEU A 69 -9.39 12.64 -4.03
C LEU A 69 -9.97 14.05 -3.94
N GLU A 70 -10.58 14.41 -2.81
CA GLU A 70 -11.08 15.76 -2.54
C GLU A 70 -9.96 16.81 -2.61
N ALA A 71 -8.82 16.54 -1.98
CA ALA A 71 -7.63 17.41 -2.06
C ALA A 71 -7.10 17.56 -3.51
N LEU A 72 -7.19 16.50 -4.32
CA LEU A 72 -6.80 16.53 -5.74
C LEU A 72 -7.80 17.31 -6.60
N ASP A 73 -9.09 17.32 -6.26
CA ASP A 73 -10.15 18.03 -6.98
C ASP A 73 -10.16 19.52 -6.63
N ASP A 74 -10.05 19.87 -5.34
CA ASP A 74 -10.08 21.25 -4.85
C ASP A 74 -8.72 21.97 -4.96
N HIS A 75 -7.67 21.26 -5.38
CA HIS A 75 -6.28 21.71 -5.32
C HIS A 75 -5.87 22.23 -3.93
N SER A 76 -6.53 21.73 -2.89
CA SER A 76 -6.37 22.11 -1.50
C SER A 76 -5.55 21.07 -0.74
N ALA A 77 -4.97 21.46 0.39
CA ALA A 77 -4.33 20.51 1.28
C ALA A 77 -5.41 19.76 2.06
N PRO A 78 -5.37 18.41 2.14
CA PRO A 78 -6.17 17.70 3.13
C PRO A 78 -5.72 18.16 4.53
N ASP A 79 -6.62 18.07 5.52
CA ASP A 79 -6.26 18.45 6.90
C ASP A 79 -4.98 17.71 7.31
N ALA A 80 -3.92 18.47 7.61
CA ALA A 80 -2.59 17.94 7.90
C ALA A 80 -2.60 16.96 9.08
N ASN A 81 -3.61 17.05 9.96
CA ASN A 81 -3.82 16.11 11.06
C ASN A 81 -4.21 14.69 10.61
N LEU A 82 -4.63 14.51 9.35
CA LEU A 82 -5.01 13.21 8.79
C LEU A 82 -3.80 12.42 8.29
N LEU A 83 -2.75 13.10 7.83
CA LEU A 83 -1.55 12.47 7.28
C LEU A 83 -0.72 11.84 8.40
N ARG A 84 -0.49 10.52 8.27
CA ARG A 84 0.33 9.75 9.22
C ARG A 84 1.49 9.10 8.49
N TYR A 85 2.71 9.42 8.91
CA TYR A 85 3.90 8.70 8.50
C TYR A 85 3.83 7.24 8.94
N ASP A 86 4.14 6.33 8.02
CA ASP A 86 4.09 4.90 8.26
C ASP A 86 5.51 4.29 8.33
N PRO A 87 6.04 3.95 9.52
CA PRO A 87 7.37 3.36 9.62
C PRO A 87 7.48 2.01 8.87
N ALA A 88 6.37 1.34 8.60
CA ALA A 88 6.35 0.12 7.81
C ALA A 88 6.66 0.37 6.32
N LEU A 89 6.34 1.57 5.80
CA LEU A 89 6.73 1.96 4.45
C LEU A 89 8.25 2.14 4.36
N ASN A 90 8.90 2.71 5.37
CA ASN A 90 10.36 2.85 5.39
C ASN A 90 11.04 1.48 5.32
N LYS A 91 10.59 0.51 6.12
CA LYS A 91 11.07 -0.89 6.02
C LYS A 91 10.81 -1.51 4.65
N THR A 92 9.67 -1.20 4.04
CA THR A 92 9.34 -1.67 2.69
C THR A 92 10.31 -1.10 1.65
N LEU A 93 10.70 0.17 1.79
CA LEU A 93 11.72 0.79 0.94
C LEU A 93 13.10 0.18 1.14
N ASP A 94 13.48 -0.14 2.39
CA ASP A 94 14.72 -0.85 2.69
C ASP A 94 14.76 -2.22 2.00
N PHE A 95 13.67 -3.00 2.09
CA PHE A 95 13.55 -4.27 1.38
C PHE A 95 13.55 -4.08 -0.14
N ALA A 96 12.84 -3.09 -0.67
CA ALA A 96 12.80 -2.82 -2.09
C ALA A 96 14.18 -2.43 -2.65
N GLN A 97 14.98 -1.70 -1.86
CA GLN A 97 16.35 -1.36 -2.23
C GLN A 97 17.27 -2.59 -2.18
N ALA A 98 17.18 -3.42 -1.14
CA ALA A 98 17.92 -4.67 -1.03
C ALA A 98 17.59 -5.63 -2.18
N GLU A 99 16.32 -5.69 -2.58
CA GLU A 99 15.82 -6.46 -3.71
C GLU A 99 16.03 -5.80 -5.07
N GLN A 100 16.67 -4.63 -5.13
CA GLN A 100 16.93 -3.88 -6.38
C GLN A 100 15.66 -3.53 -7.17
N LEU A 101 14.51 -3.43 -6.50
CA LEU A 101 13.25 -2.99 -7.08
C LEU A 101 13.20 -1.46 -7.22
N VAL A 102 13.92 -0.75 -6.35
CA VAL A 102 14.09 0.71 -6.38
C VAL A 102 15.54 1.10 -6.16
N HIS A 103 15.92 2.29 -6.63
CA HIS A 103 17.16 2.96 -6.29
C HIS A 103 16.87 4.29 -5.61
N GLN A 104 17.65 4.59 -4.57
CA GLN A 104 17.60 5.88 -3.90
C GLN A 104 18.48 6.89 -4.68
N LEU A 105 17.87 7.95 -5.19
CA LEU A 105 18.59 9.00 -5.92
C LEU A 105 19.28 9.99 -4.97
N ASN A 106 18.63 10.26 -3.84
CA ASN A 106 19.15 11.03 -2.72
C ASN A 106 18.37 10.69 -1.45
N ARG A 107 18.71 11.28 -0.29
CA ARG A 107 18.07 10.99 1.00
C ARG A 107 16.54 11.01 0.98
N ALA A 108 15.92 11.80 0.11
CA ALA A 108 14.47 11.99 0.07
C ALA A 108 13.79 11.48 -1.20
N ARG A 109 14.51 10.90 -2.17
CA ARG A 109 13.93 10.53 -3.48
C ARG A 109 14.31 9.11 -3.91
N PHE A 110 13.31 8.42 -4.44
CA PHE A 110 13.42 7.06 -4.94
C PHE A 110 13.00 6.98 -6.41
N GLN A 111 13.61 6.06 -7.14
CA GLN A 111 13.25 5.72 -8.51
C GLN A 111 13.07 4.21 -8.64
N ILE A 112 11.96 3.78 -9.25
CA ILE A 112 11.73 2.37 -9.55
C ILE A 112 12.71 1.88 -10.62
N THR A 113 13.21 0.65 -10.48
CA THR A 113 14.10 0.03 -11.47
C THR A 113 13.29 -0.75 -12.51
N SER A 114 13.97 -1.23 -13.56
CA SER A 114 13.36 -2.18 -14.50
C SER A 114 12.85 -3.44 -13.79
N LYS A 115 13.54 -3.94 -12.75
CA LYS A 115 13.08 -5.09 -11.95
C LYS A 115 11.79 -4.76 -11.19
N GLY A 116 11.69 -3.54 -10.62
CA GLY A 116 10.46 -3.08 -9.97
C GLY A 116 9.29 -2.92 -10.94
N ILE A 117 9.55 -2.42 -12.16
CA ILE A 117 8.52 -2.32 -13.21
C ILE A 117 8.02 -3.72 -13.61
N LEU A 118 8.92 -4.67 -13.83
CA LEU A 118 8.55 -6.07 -14.12
C LEU A 118 7.72 -6.69 -13.00
N LEU A 119 8.00 -6.38 -11.73
CA LEU A 119 7.18 -6.83 -10.61
C LEU A 119 5.75 -6.27 -10.70
N ALA A 120 5.58 -4.98 -11.01
CA ALA A 120 4.26 -4.39 -11.20
C ALA A 120 3.52 -5.05 -12.37
N GLU A 121 4.19 -5.26 -13.50
CA GLU A 121 3.62 -5.95 -14.67
C GLU A 121 3.19 -7.39 -14.34
N GLU A 122 3.98 -8.13 -13.56
CA GLU A 122 3.63 -9.49 -13.14
C GLU A 122 2.38 -9.51 -12.25
N VAL A 123 2.29 -8.58 -11.31
CA VAL A 123 1.12 -8.43 -10.43
C VAL A 123 -0.14 -8.12 -11.25
N GLU A 124 -0.02 -7.33 -12.31
CA GLU A 124 -1.15 -6.93 -13.15
C GLU A 124 -1.71 -8.06 -14.02
N LYS A 125 -0.94 -9.14 -14.25
CA LYS A 125 -1.41 -10.34 -14.95
C LYS A 125 -2.51 -11.07 -14.19
N ASP A 126 -2.56 -10.94 -12.87
CA ASP A 126 -3.66 -11.44 -12.06
C ASP A 126 -4.78 -10.39 -11.96
N PRO A 127 -5.96 -10.62 -12.57
CA PRO A 127 -7.07 -9.68 -12.53
C PRO A 127 -7.67 -9.51 -11.13
N PHE A 128 -7.41 -10.45 -10.21
CA PHE A 128 -7.93 -10.40 -8.84
C PHE A 128 -6.94 -9.77 -7.86
N ALA A 129 -5.71 -9.49 -8.29
CA ALA A 129 -4.72 -8.83 -7.46
C ALA A 129 -4.95 -7.32 -7.41
N PHE A 130 -4.97 -6.77 -6.18
CA PHE A 130 -5.02 -5.33 -5.89
C PHE A 130 -6.17 -4.58 -6.58
N VAL A 131 -7.34 -5.21 -6.77
CA VAL A 131 -8.44 -4.63 -7.55
C VAL A 131 -8.83 -3.23 -7.04
N SER A 132 -8.98 -3.07 -5.73
CA SER A 132 -9.42 -1.81 -5.14
C SER A 132 -8.32 -0.74 -5.15
N GLU A 133 -7.08 -1.17 -4.92
CA GLU A 133 -5.89 -0.32 -4.91
C GLU A 133 -5.59 0.19 -6.32
N ARG A 134 -5.65 -0.68 -7.33
CA ARG A 134 -5.41 -0.31 -8.74
C ARG A 134 -6.42 0.71 -9.23
N ALA A 135 -7.72 0.48 -8.98
CA ALA A 135 -8.76 1.43 -9.36
C ALA A 135 -8.54 2.80 -8.73
N PHE A 136 -8.15 2.83 -7.44
CA PHE A 136 -7.81 4.07 -6.76
C PHE A 136 -6.56 4.74 -7.36
N LEU A 137 -5.47 3.99 -7.57
CA LEU A 137 -4.24 4.52 -8.16
C LEU A 137 -4.49 5.10 -9.56
N ASP A 138 -5.41 4.54 -10.34
CA ASP A 138 -5.82 5.08 -11.64
C ASP A 138 -6.55 6.41 -11.54
N SER A 139 -7.44 6.56 -10.54
CA SER A 139 -8.10 7.84 -10.28
C SER A 139 -7.14 8.95 -9.81
N VAL A 140 -6.03 8.57 -9.17
CA VAL A 140 -4.97 9.50 -8.75
C VAL A 140 -4.04 9.82 -9.91
N GLY A 141 -3.54 8.79 -10.61
CA GLY A 141 -2.61 8.91 -11.73
C GLY A 141 -1.47 9.91 -11.47
N SER A 142 -1.18 10.76 -12.45
CA SER A 142 -0.16 11.81 -12.33
C SER A 142 -0.64 13.10 -11.66
N ARG A 143 -1.87 13.14 -11.13
CA ARG A 143 -2.47 14.36 -10.53
C ARG A 143 -1.78 14.77 -9.23
N LEU A 144 -1.30 13.80 -8.46
CA LEU A 144 -0.54 14.05 -7.24
C LEU A 144 0.89 14.51 -7.58
N THR A 145 1.08 15.82 -7.73
CA THR A 145 2.40 16.40 -7.98
C THR A 145 3.22 16.54 -6.68
N GLU A 146 4.54 16.60 -6.79
CA GLU A 146 5.41 16.85 -5.63
C GLU A 146 5.07 18.19 -4.96
N THR A 147 4.79 19.24 -5.75
CA THR A 147 4.38 20.55 -5.24
C THR A 147 3.06 20.51 -4.47
N LEU A 148 2.12 19.65 -4.87
CA LEU A 148 0.88 19.47 -4.11
C LEU A 148 1.16 18.75 -2.79
N VAL A 149 1.99 17.69 -2.81
CA VAL A 149 2.41 16.97 -1.60
C VAL A 149 3.11 17.91 -0.61
N GLU A 150 3.99 18.78 -1.09
CA GLU A 150 4.69 19.78 -0.27
C GLU A 150 3.74 20.74 0.46
N ARG A 151 2.56 21.02 -0.10
CA ARG A 151 1.54 21.88 0.55
C ARG A 151 0.70 21.15 1.61
N MET A 152 0.80 19.83 1.67
CA MET A 152 0.07 19.02 2.66
C MET A 152 0.79 18.93 4.01
N PHE A 153 2.03 19.41 4.09
CA PHE A 153 2.88 19.44 5.27
C PHE A 153 3.23 20.89 5.62
#